data_AF-A0A3M1D5J0-F1
#
_entry.id   AF-A0A3M1D5J0-F1
#
_cell.length_a   1.000
_cell.length_b   1.000
_cell.length_c   1.000
_cell.angle_alpha   90.00
_cell.angle_beta   90.00
_cell.angle_gamma   90.00
#
_symmetry.space_group_name_H-M   'P 1'
#
loop_
_entity.id
_entity.type
_entity.pdbx_description
1 polymer ?
#
loop_
_entity_poly.entity_id
_entity_poly.type
_entity_poly.pdbx_seq_one_letter_code
_entity_poly.pdbx_strand_id
1 'polypeptide(L)'
;PAPFVNFGLVKLGNTKSMLVQITNQGLAPCTLTGAEVENVPLFGQDFSLTSQPPYPAQLGPRGSGSESVALEVTFAPQREWGQVSVLHIHVDDDDLGDLACTDSNNNPIPHEACLQLTAYAKESEIEVVPGELDFGVVTVGCNSPELCVNVYNLGTVAYSIDSIELDDPANPNFEITSAPMTPFQLAGGASFQVCLRYHPQDDTPHRAVLIIRADGDEEHTVPLFGRGTYTNDQVDVFYQPDRVRSDVLFVVDCSGSMSDDQQNLANNFDSFINWAQTLDVDFQIGVIGTEVEDTPGYTGTPPRQVHPGVLVNTSSTPKIITSQTPDVIGAFTDNVRLGDDCSNHEAGLEAAWLALSQPLIDDPQANAGFLREDAKLYIIVLSDEPDQSKGQPDFYVDFFRSLKGYRNTEMMTVSAICADNPPDGRYYYVTQQTGGIFESILTADWASTLQALGFDAFAAIREFPLSRPADSSSITVTVNGNPVPQASSPGGADGWTYYSDTNSIYFGDDYVPGKGDKIEVHYDAACL
;
A
#
# COMPACT_ATOMS: atom_id res chain seq x y z
N PRO A 1 18.40 -18.69 -22.02
CA PRO A 1 17.15 -19.11 -21.33
C PRO A 1 15.99 -18.45 -22.05
N ALA A 2 14.85 -19.13 -22.23
CA ALA A 2 13.66 -18.45 -22.69
C ALA A 2 13.33 -17.33 -21.69
N PRO A 3 12.88 -16.15 -22.14
CA PRO A 3 12.50 -15.10 -21.22
C PRO A 3 11.30 -15.56 -20.40
N PHE A 4 11.30 -15.23 -19.11
CA PHE A 4 10.22 -15.57 -18.19
C PHE A 4 9.97 -14.41 -17.23
N VAL A 5 8.76 -14.36 -16.68
CA VAL A 5 8.35 -13.44 -15.63
C VAL A 5 8.01 -14.26 -14.41
N ASN A 6 8.67 -13.95 -13.30
CA ASN A 6 8.54 -14.72 -12.08
C ASN A 6 7.90 -13.90 -10.98
N PHE A 7 6.67 -14.26 -10.63
CA PHE A 7 5.88 -13.62 -9.60
C PHE A 7 6.33 -14.01 -8.19
N GLY A 8 7.18 -15.04 -8.05
CA GLY A 8 7.55 -15.60 -6.77
C GLY A 8 6.35 -16.22 -6.05
N LEU A 9 6.40 -16.19 -4.73
CA LEU A 9 5.34 -16.59 -3.81
C LEU A 9 4.25 -15.53 -3.77
N VAL A 10 3.00 -15.96 -3.98
CA VAL A 10 1.80 -15.16 -3.77
C VAL A 10 0.86 -15.95 -2.87
N LYS A 11 0.47 -15.35 -1.74
CA LYS A 11 -0.44 -15.99 -0.78
C LYS A 11 -1.80 -16.28 -1.41
N LEU A 12 -2.52 -17.26 -0.87
CA LEU A 12 -3.85 -17.59 -1.36
C LEU A 12 -4.81 -16.40 -1.19
N GLY A 13 -5.60 -16.12 -2.23
CA GLY A 13 -6.50 -14.98 -2.23
C GLY A 13 -5.82 -13.62 -2.47
N ASN A 14 -4.49 -13.55 -2.37
CA ASN A 14 -3.74 -12.37 -2.77
C ASN A 14 -3.51 -12.37 -4.27
N THR A 15 -3.18 -11.20 -4.78
CA THR A 15 -2.85 -11.01 -6.18
C THR A 15 -1.51 -10.30 -6.30
N LYS A 16 -0.84 -10.52 -7.42
CA LYS A 16 0.38 -9.81 -7.75
C LYS A 16 0.38 -9.46 -9.22
N SER A 17 0.63 -8.20 -9.53
CA SER A 17 0.72 -7.71 -10.89
C SER A 17 2.18 -7.46 -11.28
N MET A 18 2.54 -7.81 -12.51
CA MET A 18 3.82 -7.48 -13.12
C MET A 18 3.58 -6.87 -14.49
N LEU A 19 4.28 -5.77 -14.77
CA LEU A 19 4.25 -5.11 -16.07
C LEU A 19 5.28 -5.74 -17.00
N VAL A 20 4.82 -6.19 -18.17
CA VAL A 20 5.67 -6.66 -19.27
C VAL A 20 5.81 -5.53 -20.29
N GLN A 21 7.04 -5.04 -20.46
CA GLN A 21 7.36 -4.00 -21.43
C GLN A 21 7.82 -4.62 -22.74
N ILE A 22 7.06 -4.39 -23.80
CA ILE A 22 7.36 -4.83 -25.16
C ILE A 22 8.03 -3.65 -25.87
N THR A 23 9.18 -3.88 -26.50
CA THR A 23 9.93 -2.83 -27.20
C THR A 23 10.37 -3.29 -28.58
N ASN A 24 10.03 -2.51 -29.60
CA ASN A 24 10.51 -2.70 -30.96
C ASN A 24 11.99 -2.32 -31.08
N GLN A 25 12.85 -3.31 -31.29
CA GLN A 25 14.28 -3.13 -31.51
C GLN A 25 14.64 -2.96 -33.00
N GLY A 26 13.67 -3.11 -33.89
CA GLY A 26 13.80 -3.01 -35.33
C GLY A 26 13.88 -1.57 -35.85
N LEU A 27 14.29 -1.44 -37.12
CA LEU A 27 14.37 -0.16 -37.82
C LEU A 27 13.09 0.20 -38.59
N ALA A 28 12.11 -0.70 -38.60
CA ALA A 28 10.79 -0.50 -39.18
C ALA A 28 9.72 -0.54 -38.08
N PRO A 29 8.55 0.09 -38.27
CA PRO A 29 7.42 -0.08 -37.37
C PRO A 29 6.99 -1.55 -37.26
N CYS A 30 6.51 -1.96 -36.09
CA CYS A 30 5.93 -3.27 -35.82
C CYS A 30 4.51 -3.09 -35.25
N THR A 31 3.59 -3.96 -35.65
CA THR A 31 2.20 -3.98 -35.20
C THR A 31 1.98 -5.12 -34.21
N LEU A 32 1.62 -4.78 -32.97
CA LEU A 32 1.03 -5.72 -32.03
C LEU A 32 -0.45 -5.89 -32.35
N THR A 33 -0.88 -7.11 -32.62
CA THR A 33 -2.25 -7.44 -33.02
C THR A 33 -3.09 -8.03 -31.89
N GLY A 34 -2.45 -8.51 -30.82
CA GLY A 34 -3.12 -9.00 -29.61
C GLY A 34 -2.13 -9.57 -28.60
N ALA A 35 -2.63 -9.84 -27.39
CA ALA A 35 -1.95 -10.66 -26.40
C ALA A 35 -2.97 -11.51 -25.65
N GLU A 36 -2.60 -12.72 -25.29
CA GLU A 36 -3.42 -13.63 -24.50
C GLU A 36 -2.56 -14.49 -23.56
N VAL A 37 -3.12 -14.85 -22.41
CA VAL A 37 -2.48 -15.76 -21.46
C VAL A 37 -3.06 -17.16 -21.69
N GLU A 38 -2.18 -18.15 -21.82
CA GLU A 38 -2.54 -19.53 -22.01
C GLU A 38 -3.37 -20.03 -20.82
N ASN A 39 -4.58 -20.51 -21.12
CA ASN A 39 -5.41 -21.15 -20.12
C ASN A 39 -4.88 -22.57 -19.84
N VAL A 40 -4.38 -22.79 -18.63
CA VAL A 40 -3.77 -24.06 -18.26
C VAL A 40 -4.87 -25.05 -17.83
N PRO A 41 -5.05 -26.18 -18.55
CA PRO A 41 -6.06 -27.17 -18.18
C PRO A 41 -5.88 -27.66 -16.73
N LEU A 42 -7.00 -27.85 -16.01
CA LEU A 42 -7.09 -28.27 -14.59
C LEU A 42 -6.75 -27.20 -13.53
N PHE A 43 -6.01 -26.16 -13.88
CA PHE A 43 -5.57 -25.13 -12.93
C PHE A 43 -6.39 -23.84 -13.03
N GLY A 44 -7.03 -23.57 -14.18
CA GLY A 44 -7.90 -22.39 -14.36
C GLY A 44 -7.14 -21.18 -14.91
N GLN A 45 -7.68 -19.98 -14.68
CA GLN A 45 -7.10 -18.70 -15.11
C GLN A 45 -6.56 -17.92 -13.91
N ASP A 46 -5.56 -18.47 -13.23
CA ASP A 46 -4.92 -17.75 -12.12
C ASP A 46 -3.99 -16.66 -12.66
N PHE A 47 -3.52 -16.76 -13.90
CA PHE A 47 -2.92 -15.65 -14.64
C PHE A 47 -3.95 -14.97 -15.55
N SER A 48 -3.96 -13.64 -15.55
CA SER A 48 -4.82 -12.83 -16.41
C SER A 48 -4.12 -11.56 -16.88
N LEU A 49 -4.62 -10.98 -17.98
CA LEU A 49 -4.19 -9.67 -18.46
C LEU A 49 -5.14 -8.60 -17.94
N THR A 50 -4.71 -7.79 -16.99
CA THR A 50 -5.51 -6.75 -16.32
C THR A 50 -5.43 -5.40 -17.01
N SER A 51 -4.32 -5.12 -17.70
CA SER A 51 -4.14 -3.91 -18.50
C SER A 51 -3.43 -4.21 -19.81
N GLN A 52 -3.94 -3.67 -20.92
CA GLN A 52 -3.42 -3.89 -22.26
C GLN A 52 -3.58 -2.64 -23.13
N PRO A 53 -2.69 -2.43 -24.12
CA PRO A 53 -2.92 -1.38 -25.11
C PRO A 53 -4.11 -1.72 -26.03
N PRO A 54 -4.73 -0.70 -26.65
CA PRO A 54 -5.72 -0.95 -27.69
C PRO A 54 -5.05 -1.62 -28.90
N TYR A 55 -5.62 -2.73 -29.38
CA TYR A 55 -5.14 -3.41 -30.59
C TYR A 55 -5.89 -2.96 -31.86
N PRO A 56 -5.21 -2.87 -33.01
CA PRO A 56 -3.76 -3.06 -33.17
C PRO A 56 -2.95 -1.87 -32.61
N ALA A 57 -1.86 -2.16 -31.92
CA ALA A 57 -0.93 -1.16 -31.39
C ALA A 57 0.30 -1.04 -32.30
N GLN A 58 0.64 0.18 -32.73
CA GLN A 58 1.79 0.46 -33.58
C GLN A 58 3.00 0.84 -32.71
N LEU A 59 4.06 0.07 -32.81
CA LEU A 59 5.35 0.36 -32.20
C LEU A 59 6.26 0.98 -33.26
N GLY A 60 6.68 2.22 -33.04
CA GLY A 60 7.64 2.89 -33.92
C GLY A 60 9.00 2.19 -33.95
N PRO A 61 9.87 2.53 -34.91
CA PRO A 61 11.24 2.03 -34.95
C PRO A 61 12.01 2.36 -33.66
N ARG A 62 13.06 1.59 -33.37
CA ARG A 62 13.97 1.86 -32.26
C ARG A 62 14.46 3.32 -32.25
N GLY A 63 14.35 3.98 -31.10
CA GLY A 63 14.75 5.38 -30.90
C GLY A 63 13.73 6.40 -31.39
N SER A 64 12.49 5.99 -31.69
CA SER A 64 11.43 6.90 -32.16
C SER A 64 10.70 7.64 -31.04
N GLY A 65 10.86 7.20 -29.79
CA GLY A 65 10.02 7.60 -28.66
C GLY A 65 8.64 6.93 -28.62
N SER A 66 8.35 6.02 -29.55
CA SER A 66 7.07 5.31 -29.70
C SER A 66 7.24 3.80 -29.89
N GLU A 67 8.44 3.28 -29.60
CA GLU A 67 8.82 1.88 -29.81
C GLU A 67 8.34 0.91 -28.73
N SER A 68 7.84 1.41 -27.60
CA SER A 68 7.48 0.57 -26.45
C SER A 68 6.01 0.68 -26.08
N VAL A 69 5.48 -0.44 -25.60
CA VAL A 69 4.18 -0.50 -24.91
C VAL A 69 4.28 -1.45 -23.72
N ALA A 70 3.39 -1.29 -22.75
CA ALA A 70 3.32 -2.19 -21.59
C ALA A 70 1.96 -2.89 -21.57
N LEU A 71 1.97 -4.13 -21.07
CA LEU A 71 0.80 -4.85 -20.61
C LEU A 71 1.02 -5.27 -19.16
N GLU A 72 -0.06 -5.43 -18.41
CA GLU A 72 -0.03 -5.91 -17.03
C GLU A 72 -0.57 -7.34 -16.98
N VAL A 73 0.23 -8.22 -16.38
CA VAL A 73 -0.14 -9.60 -16.08
C VAL A 73 -0.33 -9.71 -14.57
N THR A 74 -1.47 -10.25 -14.15
CA THR A 74 -1.78 -10.48 -12.73
C THR A 74 -1.89 -11.97 -12.46
N PHE A 75 -1.22 -12.40 -11.39
CA PHE A 75 -1.38 -13.72 -10.79
C PHE A 75 -2.30 -13.62 -9.56
N ALA A 76 -3.36 -14.43 -9.50
CA ALA A 76 -4.39 -14.41 -8.46
C ALA A 76 -4.77 -15.85 -8.02
N PRO A 77 -3.88 -16.55 -7.29
CA PRO A 77 -4.04 -17.96 -7.01
C PRO A 77 -5.24 -18.27 -6.12
N GLN A 78 -5.97 -19.31 -6.50
CA GLN A 78 -7.10 -19.83 -5.72
C GLN A 78 -6.79 -21.15 -4.98
N ARG A 79 -5.58 -21.71 -5.19
CA ARG A 79 -5.15 -22.99 -4.62
C ARG A 79 -3.63 -23.04 -4.44
N GLU A 80 -3.17 -23.80 -3.45
CA GLU A 80 -1.73 -23.97 -3.21
C GLU A 80 -1.10 -24.87 -4.28
N TRP A 81 -0.26 -24.28 -5.14
CA TRP A 81 0.51 -25.01 -6.15
C TRP A 81 1.52 -24.10 -6.87
N GLY A 82 2.53 -24.70 -7.50
CA GLY A 82 3.43 -24.01 -8.44
C GLY A 82 2.82 -23.93 -9.83
N GLN A 83 2.67 -22.72 -10.36
CA GLN A 83 1.99 -22.47 -11.63
C GLN A 83 2.93 -22.01 -12.72
N VAL A 84 2.69 -22.54 -13.92
CA VAL A 84 3.36 -22.13 -15.15
C VAL A 84 2.29 -21.89 -16.20
N SER A 85 2.34 -20.73 -16.85
CA SER A 85 1.53 -20.38 -18.01
C SER A 85 2.42 -19.71 -19.05
N VAL A 86 1.87 -19.43 -20.24
CA VAL A 86 2.55 -18.73 -21.32
C VAL A 86 1.76 -17.49 -21.68
N LEU A 87 2.42 -16.34 -21.73
CA LEU A 87 1.89 -15.14 -22.35
C LEU A 87 2.23 -15.19 -23.85
N HIS A 88 1.20 -15.26 -24.69
CA HIS A 88 1.27 -15.17 -26.12
C HIS A 88 1.10 -13.72 -26.56
N ILE A 89 1.99 -13.25 -27.43
CA ILE A 89 1.98 -11.90 -28.00
C ILE A 89 1.96 -12.04 -29.51
N HIS A 90 0.90 -11.52 -30.15
CA HIS A 90 0.72 -11.59 -31.59
C HIS A 90 1.27 -10.33 -32.27
N VAL A 91 2.13 -10.51 -33.26
CA VAL A 91 2.90 -9.45 -33.94
C VAL A 91 2.88 -9.65 -35.44
N ASP A 92 3.01 -8.60 -36.23
CA ASP A 92 3.10 -8.69 -37.70
C ASP A 92 4.53 -8.95 -38.23
N ASP A 93 5.47 -9.26 -37.34
CA ASP A 93 6.88 -9.50 -37.64
C ASP A 93 7.28 -10.92 -37.19
N ASP A 94 7.93 -11.68 -38.07
CA ASP A 94 8.43 -13.04 -37.82
C ASP A 94 9.87 -13.05 -37.26
N ASP A 95 10.58 -11.93 -37.29
CA ASP A 95 11.99 -11.81 -36.86
C ASP A 95 12.11 -11.70 -35.31
N LEU A 96 11.56 -12.68 -34.59
CA LEU A 96 11.41 -12.66 -33.12
C LEU A 96 12.57 -13.29 -32.35
N GLY A 97 13.48 -14.00 -33.04
CA GLY A 97 14.63 -14.65 -32.42
C GLY A 97 14.23 -15.59 -31.28
N ASP A 98 14.83 -15.43 -30.10
CA ASP A 98 14.58 -16.25 -28.91
C ASP A 98 13.19 -16.04 -28.28
N LEU A 99 12.46 -15.00 -28.70
CA LEU A 99 11.09 -14.74 -28.25
C LEU A 99 10.06 -15.56 -29.01
N ALA A 100 10.41 -16.14 -30.17
CA ALA A 100 9.44 -16.86 -30.99
C ALA A 100 8.81 -18.03 -30.21
N CYS A 101 7.47 -18.07 -30.17
CA CYS A 101 6.77 -19.26 -29.70
C CYS A 101 7.15 -20.47 -30.54
N THR A 102 7.17 -21.66 -29.96
CA THR A 102 7.47 -22.89 -30.71
C THR A 102 6.37 -23.92 -30.62
N ASP A 103 6.11 -24.63 -31.71
CA ASP A 103 5.23 -25.79 -31.74
C ASP A 103 5.81 -26.98 -30.95
N SER A 104 5.06 -28.09 -30.89
CA SER A 104 5.49 -29.32 -30.21
C SER A 104 6.73 -30.00 -30.83
N ASN A 105 7.16 -29.58 -32.02
CA ASN A 105 8.38 -30.03 -32.67
C ASN A 105 9.51 -28.99 -32.58
N ASN A 106 9.34 -27.95 -31.74
CA ASN A 106 10.29 -26.88 -31.51
C ASN A 106 10.51 -25.96 -32.75
N ASN A 107 9.53 -25.89 -33.66
CA ASN A 107 9.56 -24.96 -34.79
C ASN A 107 8.93 -23.62 -34.39
N PRO A 108 9.50 -22.46 -34.78
CA PRO A 108 8.87 -21.16 -34.57
C PRO A 108 7.46 -21.09 -35.17
N ILE A 109 6.51 -20.61 -34.38
CA ILE A 109 5.16 -20.28 -34.83
C ILE A 109 5.22 -18.86 -35.41
N PRO A 110 4.86 -18.66 -36.70
CA PRO A 110 4.87 -17.33 -37.31
C PRO A 110 3.99 -16.34 -36.55
N HIS A 111 4.42 -15.09 -36.47
CA HIS A 111 3.69 -13.96 -35.89
C HIS A 111 3.40 -14.06 -34.39
N GLU A 112 4.16 -14.89 -33.65
CA GLU A 112 3.86 -15.19 -32.25
C GLU A 112 5.11 -15.21 -31.37
N ALA A 113 5.14 -14.33 -30.37
CA ALA A 113 6.15 -14.29 -29.32
C ALA A 113 5.60 -14.86 -28.01
N CYS A 114 6.42 -15.61 -27.27
CA CYS A 114 6.04 -16.29 -26.04
C CYS A 114 6.93 -15.86 -24.87
N LEU A 115 6.28 -15.62 -23.73
CA LEU A 115 6.94 -15.35 -22.46
C LEU A 115 6.41 -16.31 -21.41
N GLN A 116 7.28 -17.06 -20.75
CA GLN A 116 6.85 -17.98 -19.70
C GLN A 116 6.48 -17.19 -18.43
N LEU A 117 5.35 -17.51 -17.83
CA LEU A 117 4.92 -16.95 -16.55
C LEU A 117 5.09 -18.03 -15.48
N THR A 118 5.75 -17.70 -14.38
CA THR A 118 5.93 -18.62 -13.24
C THR A 118 5.51 -17.97 -11.94
N ALA A 119 4.84 -18.73 -11.08
CA ALA A 119 4.48 -18.30 -9.74
C ALA A 119 4.32 -19.50 -8.81
N TYR A 120 4.36 -19.27 -7.51
CA TYR A 120 4.07 -20.28 -6.50
C TYR A 120 3.02 -19.73 -5.53
N ALA A 121 2.03 -20.55 -5.17
CA ALA A 121 1.01 -20.18 -4.21
C ALA A 121 1.07 -21.06 -2.97
N LYS A 122 1.23 -20.44 -1.80
CA LYS A 122 1.12 -21.05 -0.48
C LYS A 122 0.99 -19.99 0.61
N GLU A 123 0.59 -20.41 1.80
CA GLU A 123 0.76 -19.59 3.01
C GLU A 123 2.24 -19.36 3.35
N SER A 124 2.55 -18.21 3.93
CA SER A 124 3.89 -17.87 4.43
C SER A 124 3.80 -16.98 5.66
N GLU A 125 4.68 -17.21 6.64
CA GLU A 125 4.87 -16.33 7.79
C GLU A 125 5.87 -15.19 7.50
N ILE A 126 6.51 -15.21 6.32
CA ILE A 126 7.38 -14.13 5.86
C ILE A 126 6.54 -13.06 5.17
N GLU A 127 6.77 -11.82 5.57
CA GLU A 127 6.19 -10.63 4.94
C GLU A 127 7.28 -9.67 4.47
N VAL A 128 7.09 -9.09 3.29
CA VAL A 128 8.02 -8.10 2.73
C VAL A 128 7.27 -6.78 2.53
N VAL A 129 7.71 -5.74 3.23
CA VAL A 129 7.03 -4.44 3.28
C VAL A 129 8.01 -3.31 2.96
N PRO A 130 7.70 -2.40 2.02
CA PRO A 130 6.58 -2.46 1.07
C PRO A 130 6.73 -3.60 0.05
N GLY A 131 5.63 -3.99 -0.59
CA GLY A 131 5.59 -5.05 -1.60
C GLY A 131 6.22 -4.65 -2.96
N GLU A 132 6.51 -3.36 -3.15
CA GLU A 132 7.17 -2.80 -4.33
C GLU A 132 7.99 -1.56 -3.94
N LEU A 133 8.97 -1.20 -4.76
CA LEU A 133 9.74 0.05 -4.62
C LEU A 133 9.68 0.88 -5.89
N ASP A 134 9.08 2.06 -5.79
CA ASP A 134 9.12 3.11 -6.82
C ASP A 134 10.12 4.21 -6.41
N PHE A 135 11.21 4.31 -7.17
CA PHE A 135 12.26 5.33 -7.00
C PHE A 135 11.89 6.68 -7.64
N GLY A 136 10.78 6.73 -8.38
CA GLY A 136 10.30 7.89 -9.08
C GLY A 136 11.22 8.29 -10.24
N VAL A 137 11.32 9.60 -10.46
CA VAL A 137 12.12 10.19 -11.54
C VAL A 137 13.47 10.65 -11.00
N VAL A 138 14.57 10.18 -11.59
CA VAL A 138 15.94 10.53 -11.17
C VAL A 138 16.71 11.10 -12.34
N THR A 139 17.54 12.12 -12.10
CA THR A 139 18.37 12.71 -13.16
C THR A 139 19.45 11.72 -13.59
N VAL A 140 19.63 11.53 -14.91
CA VAL A 140 20.69 10.67 -15.46
C VAL A 140 22.06 11.12 -14.94
N GLY A 141 22.83 10.18 -14.39
CA GLY A 141 24.11 10.43 -13.74
C GLY A 141 24.05 10.78 -12.25
N CYS A 142 22.85 10.86 -11.66
CA CYS A 142 22.62 11.04 -10.22
C CYS A 142 22.09 9.75 -9.59
N ASN A 143 22.11 9.68 -8.25
CA ASN A 143 21.44 8.60 -7.52
C ASN A 143 20.08 9.03 -6.99
N SER A 144 19.18 8.06 -6.84
CA SER A 144 18.03 8.17 -5.96
C SER A 144 18.46 8.21 -4.48
N PRO A 145 17.56 8.63 -3.57
CA PRO A 145 17.65 8.20 -2.18
C PRO A 145 17.63 6.67 -2.10
N GLU A 146 18.18 6.13 -1.00
CA GLU A 146 18.01 4.71 -0.71
C GLU A 146 16.57 4.45 -0.29
N LEU A 147 15.94 3.47 -0.94
CA LEU A 147 14.65 2.93 -0.52
C LEU A 147 14.87 1.52 -0.01
N CYS A 148 14.17 1.15 1.06
CA CYS A 148 14.39 -0.14 1.70
C CYS A 148 13.09 -0.92 1.78
N VAL A 149 13.21 -2.24 1.71
CA VAL A 149 12.18 -3.17 2.17
C VAL A 149 12.60 -3.81 3.46
N ASN A 150 11.64 -4.02 4.35
CA ASN A 150 11.80 -4.79 5.57
C ASN A 150 11.18 -6.18 5.36
N VAL A 151 11.95 -7.20 5.70
CA VAL A 151 11.55 -8.61 5.62
C VAL A 151 11.30 -9.09 7.05
N TYR A 152 10.05 -9.42 7.35
CA TYR A 152 9.60 -9.87 8.66
C TYR A 152 9.35 -11.37 8.65
N ASN A 153 9.62 -12.00 9.77
CA ASN A 153 9.08 -13.31 10.10
C ASN A 153 8.03 -13.11 11.20
N LEU A 154 6.75 -13.16 10.82
CA LEU A 154 5.63 -13.00 11.76
C LEU A 154 5.40 -14.24 12.63
N GLY A 155 6.01 -15.36 12.23
CA GLY A 155 5.96 -16.63 12.91
C GLY A 155 6.87 -16.75 14.12
N THR A 156 6.89 -17.96 14.69
CA THR A 156 7.77 -18.30 15.83
C THR A 156 8.94 -19.19 15.43
N VAL A 157 8.90 -19.77 14.23
CA VAL A 157 9.93 -20.66 13.69
C VAL A 157 10.94 -19.85 12.88
N ALA A 158 12.23 -20.13 13.01
CA ALA A 158 13.25 -19.45 12.24
C ALA A 158 13.28 -19.95 10.79
N TYR A 159 13.51 -19.03 9.85
CA TYR A 159 13.73 -19.31 8.43
C TYR A 159 15.19 -19.08 8.05
N SER A 160 15.70 -19.88 7.11
CA SER A 160 16.99 -19.63 6.45
C SER A 160 16.75 -18.80 5.20
N ILE A 161 17.30 -17.59 5.14
CA ILE A 161 17.33 -16.78 3.93
C ILE A 161 18.58 -17.16 3.13
N ASP A 162 18.39 -17.91 2.06
CA ASP A 162 19.46 -18.52 1.28
C ASP A 162 20.12 -17.55 0.30
N SER A 163 19.34 -16.64 -0.31
CA SER A 163 19.86 -15.61 -1.22
C SER A 163 19.01 -14.34 -1.23
N ILE A 164 19.68 -13.19 -1.41
CA ILE A 164 19.07 -11.89 -1.68
C ILE A 164 19.78 -11.33 -2.92
N GLU A 165 19.08 -11.18 -4.04
CA GLU A 165 19.68 -10.79 -5.32
C GLU A 165 18.71 -10.02 -6.21
N LEU A 166 19.23 -9.35 -7.23
CA LEU A 166 18.42 -8.85 -8.34
C LEU A 166 18.26 -9.94 -9.39
N ASP A 167 17.12 -9.94 -10.08
CA ASP A 167 16.81 -10.83 -11.20
C ASP A 167 17.85 -10.79 -12.33
N ASP A 168 18.39 -9.59 -12.62
CA ASP A 168 19.57 -9.41 -13.47
C ASP A 168 20.71 -8.72 -12.70
N PRO A 169 21.71 -9.47 -12.21
CA PRO A 169 22.89 -8.91 -11.55
C PRO A 169 23.75 -7.99 -12.43
N ALA A 170 23.55 -8.00 -13.76
CA ALA A 170 24.24 -7.12 -14.69
C ALA A 170 23.48 -5.79 -14.94
N ASN A 171 22.29 -5.62 -14.36
CA ASN A 171 21.49 -4.40 -14.52
C ASN A 171 22.24 -3.20 -13.90
N PRO A 172 22.62 -2.19 -14.70
CA PRO A 172 23.39 -1.06 -14.20
C PRO A 172 22.53 0.00 -13.48
N ASN A 173 21.20 -0.13 -13.53
CA ASN A 173 20.29 0.89 -13.04
C ASN A 173 19.84 0.69 -11.59
N PHE A 174 19.90 -0.53 -11.07
CA PHE A 174 19.49 -0.85 -9.69
C PHE A 174 20.63 -1.50 -8.95
N GLU A 175 20.84 -1.10 -7.70
CA GLU A 175 21.89 -1.60 -6.83
C GLU A 175 21.32 -1.94 -5.46
N ILE A 176 21.67 -3.11 -4.91
CA ILE A 176 21.46 -3.42 -3.50
C ILE A 176 22.60 -2.79 -2.71
N THR A 177 22.32 -1.74 -1.96
CA THR A 177 23.34 -0.99 -1.20
C THR A 177 23.59 -1.57 0.19
N SER A 178 22.60 -2.26 0.76
CA SER A 178 22.71 -2.92 2.06
C SER A 178 21.79 -4.14 2.14
N ALA A 179 22.33 -5.27 2.58
CA ALA A 179 21.60 -6.50 2.88
C ALA A 179 22.42 -7.36 3.87
N PRO A 180 21.79 -8.23 4.67
CA PRO A 180 22.54 -9.21 5.46
C PRO A 180 23.29 -10.20 4.56
N MET A 181 24.41 -10.74 5.05
CA MET A 181 25.11 -11.82 4.35
C MET A 181 24.28 -13.10 4.37
N THR A 182 24.12 -13.75 3.21
CA THR A 182 23.41 -15.03 3.11
C THR A 182 24.37 -16.24 3.13
N PRO A 183 23.95 -17.41 3.66
CA PRO A 183 22.65 -17.66 4.28
C PRO A 183 22.48 -16.89 5.60
N PHE A 184 21.32 -16.26 5.79
CA PHE A 184 20.98 -15.49 6.99
C PHE A 184 19.87 -16.20 7.77
N GLN A 185 20.00 -16.29 9.10
CA GLN A 185 18.99 -16.93 9.94
C GLN A 185 18.01 -15.87 10.47
N LEU A 186 16.80 -15.85 9.89
CA LEU A 186 15.72 -14.97 10.31
C LEU A 186 14.91 -15.66 11.42
N ALA A 187 15.21 -15.34 12.67
CA ALA A 187 14.48 -15.87 13.82
C ALA A 187 12.98 -15.52 13.78
N GLY A 188 12.15 -16.33 14.44
CA GLY A 188 10.73 -16.02 14.65
C GLY A 188 10.54 -14.66 15.33
N GLY A 189 9.64 -13.84 14.81
CA GLY A 189 9.38 -12.48 15.27
C GLY A 189 10.51 -11.49 15.00
N ALA A 190 11.55 -11.85 14.25
CA ALA A 190 12.62 -10.93 13.85
C ALA A 190 12.37 -10.35 12.46
N SER A 191 13.16 -9.35 12.10
CA SER A 191 13.19 -8.76 10.77
C SER A 191 14.62 -8.41 10.35
N PHE A 192 14.81 -8.17 9.06
CA PHE A 192 15.99 -7.51 8.51
C PHE A 192 15.59 -6.56 7.39
N GLN A 193 16.49 -5.64 7.05
CA GLN A 193 16.27 -4.65 6.00
C GLN A 193 17.16 -4.94 4.79
N VAL A 194 16.60 -4.71 3.60
CA VAL A 194 17.34 -4.64 2.33
C VAL A 194 17.14 -3.25 1.76
N CYS A 195 18.22 -2.50 1.58
CA CYS A 195 18.18 -1.17 0.97
C CYS A 195 18.73 -1.21 -0.45
N LEU A 196 18.05 -0.50 -1.33
CA LEU A 196 18.30 -0.43 -2.74
C LEU A 196 18.39 1.02 -3.19
N ARG A 197 19.04 1.22 -4.34
CA ARG A 197 19.22 2.52 -4.97
C ARG A 197 19.02 2.40 -6.48
N TYR A 198 18.51 3.47 -7.08
CA TYR A 198 18.32 3.62 -8.51
C TYR A 198 19.30 4.65 -9.08
N HIS A 199 19.95 4.30 -10.19
CA HIS A 199 20.96 5.08 -10.90
C HIS A 199 20.74 5.01 -12.42
N PRO A 200 19.84 5.84 -12.99
CA PRO A 200 19.47 5.75 -14.40
C PRO A 200 20.65 6.02 -15.34
N GLN A 201 20.83 5.13 -16.33
CA GLN A 201 21.80 5.30 -17.41
C GLN A 201 21.25 6.07 -18.62
N ASP A 202 19.92 6.12 -18.75
CA ASP A 202 19.19 6.86 -19.78
C ASP A 202 17.83 7.33 -19.24
N ASP A 203 17.03 8.02 -20.06
CA ASP A 203 15.74 8.60 -19.70
C ASP A 203 14.53 7.69 -19.93
N THR A 204 14.77 6.40 -20.19
CA THR A 204 13.70 5.41 -20.31
C THR A 204 13.23 4.94 -18.94
N PRO A 205 11.99 4.41 -18.82
CA PRO A 205 11.56 3.69 -17.63
C PRO A 205 12.33 2.37 -17.50
N HIS A 206 12.76 2.06 -16.27
CA HIS A 206 13.51 0.87 -15.93
C HIS A 206 12.77 0.04 -14.90
N ARG A 207 12.94 -1.28 -15.00
CA ARG A 207 12.35 -2.27 -14.09
C ARG A 207 13.39 -3.31 -13.72
N ALA A 208 13.25 -3.85 -12.52
CA ALA A 208 14.00 -4.99 -12.02
C ALA A 208 13.15 -5.68 -10.94
N VAL A 209 13.61 -6.83 -10.47
CA VAL A 209 12.96 -7.56 -9.38
C VAL A 209 14.00 -7.91 -8.34
N LEU A 210 13.77 -7.49 -7.10
CA LEU A 210 14.49 -8.02 -5.95
C LEU A 210 13.91 -9.39 -5.61
N ILE A 211 14.78 -10.38 -5.46
CA ILE A 211 14.44 -11.78 -5.15
C ILE A 211 15.04 -12.15 -3.80
N ILE A 212 14.20 -12.59 -2.86
CA ILE A 212 14.58 -13.09 -1.55
C ILE A 212 14.15 -14.56 -1.48
N ARG A 213 15.13 -15.47 -1.46
CA ARG A 213 14.87 -16.92 -1.31
C ARG A 213 15.05 -17.33 0.13
N ALA A 214 14.04 -17.99 0.67
CA ALA A 214 14.08 -18.65 1.96
C ALA A 214 13.88 -20.16 1.81
N ASP A 215 14.21 -20.90 2.86
CA ASP A 215 14.04 -22.35 2.92
C ASP A 215 12.58 -22.77 2.76
N GLY A 216 12.36 -24.02 2.33
CA GLY A 216 11.03 -24.52 1.99
C GLY A 216 10.49 -23.97 0.66
N ASP A 217 11.40 -23.67 -0.28
CA ASP A 217 11.10 -23.16 -1.63
C ASP A 217 10.26 -21.85 -1.60
N GLU A 218 10.54 -20.96 -0.63
CA GLU A 218 9.94 -19.63 -0.57
C GLU A 218 10.74 -18.63 -1.37
N GLU A 219 10.13 -18.07 -2.40
CA GLU A 219 10.75 -17.00 -3.18
C GLU A 219 9.88 -15.76 -3.14
N HIS A 220 10.27 -14.79 -2.33
CA HIS A 220 9.58 -13.51 -2.23
C HIS A 220 10.19 -12.56 -3.25
N THR A 221 9.35 -11.91 -4.06
CA THR A 221 9.82 -10.95 -5.06
C THR A 221 9.23 -9.56 -4.84
N VAL A 222 10.06 -8.52 -5.02
CA VAL A 222 9.65 -7.12 -4.89
C VAL A 222 9.93 -6.42 -6.22
N PRO A 223 8.90 -5.98 -6.96
CA PRO A 223 9.08 -5.19 -8.16
C PRO A 223 9.77 -3.85 -7.86
N LEU A 224 10.72 -3.48 -8.71
CA LEU A 224 11.44 -2.22 -8.65
C LEU A 224 11.11 -1.38 -9.89
N PHE A 225 10.83 -0.10 -9.69
CA PHE A 225 10.54 0.84 -10.77
C PHE A 225 11.31 2.16 -10.59
N GLY A 226 11.78 2.71 -11.71
CA GLY A 226 12.40 4.03 -11.73
C GLY A 226 12.47 4.56 -13.15
N ARG A 227 12.57 5.88 -13.31
CA ARG A 227 12.71 6.51 -14.63
C ARG A 227 13.80 7.57 -14.62
N GLY A 228 14.64 7.58 -15.64
CA GLY A 228 15.61 8.64 -15.83
C GLY A 228 15.02 9.91 -16.45
N THR A 229 15.68 11.05 -16.22
CA THR A 229 15.43 12.30 -16.95
C THR A 229 16.73 13.07 -17.16
N TYR A 230 16.82 13.84 -18.24
CA TYR A 230 17.92 14.79 -18.46
C TYR A 230 17.66 16.18 -17.85
N THR A 231 16.47 16.41 -17.27
CA THR A 231 16.12 17.68 -16.62
C THR A 231 16.28 17.58 -15.10
N ASN A 232 16.93 18.56 -14.49
CA ASN A 232 16.96 18.70 -13.03
C ASN A 232 15.81 19.57 -12.52
N ASP A 233 15.32 20.52 -13.32
CA ASP A 233 14.13 21.33 -13.07
C ASP A 233 12.89 20.45 -12.83
N GLN A 234 12.13 20.76 -11.79
CA GLN A 234 10.93 20.03 -11.37
C GLN A 234 9.83 21.00 -10.91
N VAL A 235 8.61 20.71 -11.31
CA VAL A 235 7.40 21.36 -10.78
C VAL A 235 6.42 20.29 -10.35
N ASP A 236 6.20 20.21 -9.05
CA ASP A 236 5.15 19.37 -8.48
C ASP A 236 3.87 20.20 -8.30
N VAL A 237 2.76 19.62 -8.72
CA VAL A 237 1.43 20.26 -8.66
C VAL A 237 0.53 19.41 -7.79
N PHE A 238 0.05 20.00 -6.71
CA PHE A 238 -0.94 19.41 -5.82
C PHE A 238 -2.24 20.21 -5.90
N TYR A 239 -3.34 19.54 -5.59
CA TYR A 239 -4.63 20.19 -5.41
C TYR A 239 -5.13 19.85 -4.03
N GLN A 240 -5.53 20.87 -3.27
CA GLN A 240 -6.37 20.59 -2.12
C GLN A 240 -7.71 20.08 -2.61
N PRO A 241 -8.22 18.97 -2.06
CA PRO A 241 -9.48 18.44 -2.50
C PRO A 241 -10.59 19.45 -2.18
N ASP A 242 -11.55 19.60 -3.09
CA ASP A 242 -12.76 20.39 -2.85
C ASP A 242 -13.54 19.87 -1.63
N ARG A 243 -13.34 18.60 -1.31
CA ARG A 243 -13.91 17.87 -0.19
C ARG A 243 -12.87 16.93 0.39
N VAL A 244 -12.47 17.14 1.65
CA VAL A 244 -11.55 16.20 2.33
C VAL A 244 -12.19 14.81 2.30
N ARG A 245 -11.39 13.79 1.99
CA ARG A 245 -11.79 12.39 2.01
C ARG A 245 -11.06 11.67 3.13
N SER A 246 -11.79 10.90 3.92
CA SER A 246 -11.24 10.17 5.07
C SER A 246 -11.94 8.82 5.24
N ASP A 247 -11.17 7.74 5.33
CA ASP A 247 -11.61 6.39 5.63
C ASP A 247 -11.21 6.08 7.07
N VAL A 248 -12.18 5.88 7.95
CA VAL A 248 -11.95 5.63 9.37
C VAL A 248 -12.29 4.19 9.70
N LEU A 249 -11.30 3.42 10.14
CA LEU A 249 -11.47 2.04 10.59
C LEU A 249 -11.47 2.02 12.11
N PHE A 250 -12.60 1.68 12.73
CA PHE A 250 -12.66 1.37 14.15
C PHE A 250 -12.37 -0.11 14.37
N VAL A 251 -11.37 -0.40 15.19
CA VAL A 251 -10.99 -1.75 15.61
C VAL A 251 -11.41 -1.87 17.06
N VAL A 252 -12.44 -2.66 17.33
CA VAL A 252 -13.12 -2.64 18.63
C VAL A 252 -12.99 -3.99 19.29
N ASP A 253 -12.45 -3.98 20.49
CA ASP A 253 -12.40 -5.15 21.36
C ASP A 253 -13.82 -5.55 21.79
N CYS A 254 -14.07 -6.86 21.70
CA CYS A 254 -15.33 -7.49 22.04
C CYS A 254 -15.19 -8.59 23.10
N SER A 255 -14.12 -8.50 23.90
CA SER A 255 -13.94 -9.26 25.14
C SER A 255 -15.05 -8.97 26.16
N GLY A 256 -15.15 -9.85 27.17
CA GLY A 256 -16.21 -9.83 28.19
C GLY A 256 -16.32 -8.54 29.02
N SER A 257 -15.25 -7.74 29.11
CA SER A 257 -15.21 -6.48 29.85
C SER A 257 -15.63 -5.27 29.04
N MET A 258 -15.67 -5.38 27.71
CA MET A 258 -15.79 -4.23 26.80
C MET A 258 -17.21 -3.69 26.60
N SER A 259 -18.24 -4.34 27.17
CA SER A 259 -19.65 -3.97 26.93
C SER A 259 -19.98 -2.50 27.28
N ASP A 260 -19.46 -2.03 28.42
CA ASP A 260 -19.65 -0.64 28.88
C ASP A 260 -18.84 0.35 28.03
N ASP A 261 -17.63 -0.02 27.60
CA ASP A 261 -16.76 0.84 26.79
C ASP A 261 -17.25 0.96 25.34
N GLN A 262 -17.75 -0.13 24.74
CA GLN A 262 -18.47 -0.07 23.46
C GLN A 262 -19.70 0.84 23.56
N GLN A 263 -20.42 0.79 24.69
CA GLN A 263 -21.56 1.68 24.93
C GLN A 263 -21.12 3.14 25.11
N ASN A 264 -20.01 3.41 25.77
CA ASN A 264 -19.45 4.75 25.93
C ASN A 264 -19.01 5.33 24.58
N LEU A 265 -18.32 4.54 23.75
CA LEU A 265 -17.96 4.93 22.39
C LEU A 265 -19.20 5.26 21.56
N ALA A 266 -20.21 4.39 21.57
CA ALA A 266 -21.48 4.62 20.86
C ALA A 266 -22.18 5.92 21.31
N ASN A 267 -22.27 6.16 22.62
CA ASN A 267 -22.96 7.32 23.19
C ASN A 267 -22.27 8.65 22.89
N ASN A 268 -20.95 8.63 22.69
CA ASN A 268 -20.16 9.85 22.50
C ASN A 268 -19.72 10.08 21.05
N PHE A 269 -20.08 9.19 20.12
CA PHE A 269 -19.71 9.25 18.70
C PHE A 269 -20.14 10.56 18.01
N ASP A 270 -21.20 11.22 18.48
CA ASP A 270 -21.59 12.54 17.99
C ASP A 270 -20.43 13.56 18.06
N SER A 271 -19.62 13.50 19.13
CA SER A 271 -18.45 14.38 19.31
C SER A 271 -17.37 14.18 18.24
N PHE A 272 -17.24 12.94 17.74
CA PHE A 272 -16.33 12.60 16.66
C PHE A 272 -16.86 13.10 15.31
N ILE A 273 -18.10 12.71 14.97
CA ILE A 273 -18.63 12.91 13.61
C ILE A 273 -19.04 14.36 13.31
N ASN A 274 -19.28 15.18 14.33
CA ASN A 274 -19.64 16.59 14.16
C ASN A 274 -18.59 17.40 13.37
N TRP A 275 -17.30 17.03 13.47
CA TRP A 275 -16.24 17.65 12.68
C TRP A 275 -16.38 17.33 11.19
N ALA A 276 -16.64 16.07 10.84
CA ALA A 276 -16.86 15.68 9.45
C ALA A 276 -18.04 16.43 8.82
N GLN A 277 -19.13 16.61 9.58
CA GLN A 277 -20.29 17.36 9.10
C GLN A 277 -19.98 18.86 8.93
N THR A 278 -19.27 19.46 9.89
CA THR A 278 -18.90 20.88 9.86
C THR A 278 -17.93 21.21 8.72
N LEU A 279 -16.98 20.32 8.47
CA LEU A 279 -15.98 20.47 7.42
C LEU A 279 -16.45 19.94 6.06
N ASP A 280 -17.68 19.43 5.96
CA ASP A 280 -18.21 18.74 4.78
C ASP A 280 -17.22 17.69 4.24
N VAL A 281 -16.87 16.71 5.06
CA VAL A 281 -15.94 15.64 4.70
C VAL A 281 -16.67 14.50 4.01
N ASP A 282 -16.06 13.98 2.95
CA ASP A 282 -16.48 12.75 2.28
C ASP A 282 -15.89 11.54 2.99
N PHE A 283 -16.51 11.15 4.10
CA PHE A 283 -16.01 10.07 4.93
C PHE A 283 -16.58 8.69 4.56
N GLN A 284 -15.80 7.66 4.87
CA GLN A 284 -16.24 6.29 5.08
C GLN A 284 -15.86 5.84 6.48
N ILE A 285 -16.75 5.11 7.16
CA ILE A 285 -16.51 4.55 8.50
C ILE A 285 -16.83 3.07 8.45
N GLY A 286 -15.83 2.28 8.85
CA GLY A 286 -15.91 0.84 9.00
C GLY A 286 -15.65 0.44 10.45
N VAL A 287 -16.21 -0.68 10.88
CA VAL A 287 -15.97 -1.26 12.21
C VAL A 287 -15.56 -2.73 12.04
N ILE A 288 -14.52 -3.18 12.73
CA ILE A 288 -14.13 -4.59 12.86
C ILE A 288 -13.95 -4.95 14.34
N GLY A 289 -13.95 -6.24 14.65
CA GLY A 289 -13.48 -6.75 15.94
C GLY A 289 -11.96 -6.83 16.01
N THR A 290 -11.42 -7.01 17.21
CA THR A 290 -10.00 -7.43 17.44
C THR A 290 -9.74 -8.90 17.10
N GLU A 291 -10.78 -9.62 16.70
CA GLU A 291 -10.78 -11.05 16.38
C GLU A 291 -9.88 -11.39 15.20
N VAL A 292 -9.05 -12.43 15.37
CA VAL A 292 -8.28 -13.07 14.29
C VAL A 292 -8.58 -14.57 14.15
N GLU A 293 -9.52 -15.06 14.95
CA GLU A 293 -10.10 -16.40 14.85
C GLU A 293 -11.61 -16.28 14.59
N ASP A 294 -12.18 -17.18 13.79
CA ASP A 294 -13.63 -17.16 13.50
C ASP A 294 -14.45 -17.38 14.78
N THR A 295 -15.24 -16.38 15.15
CA THR A 295 -16.19 -16.48 16.27
C THR A 295 -17.48 -17.17 15.80
N PRO A 296 -17.81 -18.40 16.26
CA PRO A 296 -18.99 -19.11 15.78
C PRO A 296 -20.27 -18.53 16.39
N GLY A 297 -21.09 -17.84 15.59
CA GLY A 297 -22.45 -17.46 16.00
C GLY A 297 -22.86 -16.06 15.60
N TYR A 298 -23.94 -15.58 16.21
CA TYR A 298 -24.34 -14.18 16.15
C TYR A 298 -24.14 -13.55 17.52
N THR A 299 -23.48 -12.40 17.56
CA THR A 299 -23.21 -11.61 18.76
C THR A 299 -23.69 -10.16 18.60
N GLY A 300 -23.60 -9.37 19.66
CA GLY A 300 -23.87 -7.95 19.65
C GLY A 300 -25.35 -7.59 19.68
N THR A 301 -25.61 -6.29 19.72
CA THR A 301 -26.97 -5.74 19.71
C THR A 301 -27.01 -4.55 18.76
N PRO A 302 -27.64 -4.66 17.57
CA PRO A 302 -28.36 -5.83 17.02
C PRO A 302 -27.46 -7.06 16.72
N PRO A 303 -28.01 -8.29 16.67
CA PRO A 303 -27.22 -9.49 16.38
C PRO A 303 -26.54 -9.45 14.99
N ARG A 304 -25.26 -9.83 14.93
CA ARG A 304 -24.43 -9.92 13.70
C ARG A 304 -23.39 -11.02 13.80
N GLN A 305 -22.76 -11.37 12.69
CA GLN A 305 -21.54 -12.18 12.70
C GLN A 305 -20.32 -11.26 12.73
N VAL A 306 -19.32 -11.62 13.52
CA VAL A 306 -18.01 -10.97 13.55
C VAL A 306 -17.04 -11.99 12.96
N HIS A 307 -16.39 -11.63 11.86
CA HIS A 307 -15.39 -12.46 11.19
C HIS A 307 -14.04 -11.72 11.22
N PRO A 308 -12.91 -12.43 11.31
CA PRO A 308 -11.57 -11.85 11.32
C PRO A 308 -11.36 -10.83 10.19
N GLY A 309 -11.05 -9.59 10.57
CA GLY A 309 -10.78 -8.50 9.62
C GLY A 309 -11.95 -8.11 8.71
N VAL A 310 -13.17 -8.60 8.90
CA VAL A 310 -14.32 -8.24 8.04
C VAL A 310 -15.13 -7.11 8.65
N LEU A 311 -15.41 -6.06 7.85
CA LEU A 311 -16.26 -4.96 8.24
C LEU A 311 -17.64 -5.46 8.65
N VAL A 312 -18.03 -5.17 9.89
CA VAL A 312 -19.31 -5.62 10.44
C VAL A 312 -20.46 -4.80 9.86
N ASN A 313 -21.60 -5.46 9.73
CA ASN A 313 -22.87 -4.83 9.43
C ASN A 313 -24.00 -5.55 10.16
N THR A 314 -25.15 -4.91 10.22
CA THR A 314 -26.38 -5.54 10.72
C THR A 314 -27.39 -5.70 9.58
N SER A 315 -28.57 -6.24 9.89
CA SER A 315 -29.69 -6.27 8.95
C SER A 315 -30.21 -4.88 8.55
N SER A 316 -29.91 -3.84 9.34
CA SER A 316 -30.39 -2.46 9.13
C SER A 316 -29.29 -1.47 8.77
N THR A 317 -28.02 -1.88 8.78
CA THR A 317 -26.89 -0.98 8.58
C THR A 317 -25.95 -1.46 7.47
N PRO A 318 -25.31 -0.55 6.74
CA PRO A 318 -24.26 -0.92 5.81
C PRO A 318 -22.95 -1.25 6.57
N LYS A 319 -22.08 -2.04 5.92
CA LYS A 319 -20.70 -2.29 6.40
C LYS A 319 -19.80 -1.06 6.31
N ILE A 320 -20.06 -0.20 5.33
CA ILE A 320 -19.38 1.08 5.13
C ILE A 320 -20.41 2.17 5.34
N ILE A 321 -20.26 2.94 6.42
CA ILE A 321 -21.10 4.09 6.74
C ILE A 321 -20.51 5.30 6.04
N THR A 322 -21.28 6.01 5.23
CA THR A 322 -20.80 7.20 4.50
C THR A 322 -21.58 8.45 4.90
N SER A 323 -21.13 9.61 4.40
CA SER A 323 -21.87 10.87 4.55
C SER A 323 -23.27 10.86 3.91
N GLN A 324 -23.63 9.83 3.12
CA GLN A 324 -24.97 9.65 2.54
C GLN A 324 -25.83 8.64 3.31
N THR A 325 -25.30 7.99 4.36
CA THR A 325 -26.10 7.12 5.23
C THR A 325 -27.19 7.96 5.94
N PRO A 326 -28.49 7.60 5.86
CA PRO A 326 -29.57 8.44 6.39
C PRO A 326 -29.50 8.74 7.90
N ASP A 327 -28.98 7.79 8.69
CA ASP A 327 -28.73 7.94 10.12
C ASP A 327 -27.33 7.42 10.45
N VAL A 328 -26.34 8.28 10.29
CA VAL A 328 -24.92 7.94 10.51
C VAL A 328 -24.66 7.51 11.96
N ILE A 329 -25.23 8.25 12.93
CA ILE A 329 -25.01 7.99 14.35
C ILE A 329 -25.67 6.67 14.76
N GLY A 330 -26.92 6.44 14.34
CA GLY A 330 -27.61 5.17 14.58
C GLY A 330 -26.90 4.00 13.93
N ALA A 331 -26.45 4.15 12.67
CA ALA A 331 -25.72 3.10 11.97
C ALA A 331 -24.39 2.74 12.65
N PHE A 332 -23.64 3.74 13.12
CA PHE A 332 -22.40 3.52 13.86
C PHE A 332 -22.68 2.88 15.23
N THR A 333 -23.68 3.39 15.96
CA THR A 333 -24.11 2.86 17.25
C THR A 333 -24.46 1.38 17.14
N ASP A 334 -25.19 0.99 16.09
CA ASP A 334 -25.47 -0.41 15.82
C ASP A 334 -24.16 -1.15 15.53
N ASN A 335 -23.34 -0.72 14.57
CA ASN A 335 -22.12 -1.44 14.15
C ASN A 335 -21.05 -1.58 15.25
N VAL A 336 -20.91 -0.62 16.16
CA VAL A 336 -19.85 -0.63 17.20
C VAL A 336 -20.19 -1.53 18.40
N ARG A 337 -21.46 -1.91 18.58
CA ARG A 337 -21.92 -2.80 19.66
C ARG A 337 -21.74 -4.27 19.29
N LEU A 338 -20.48 -4.68 19.15
CA LEU A 338 -20.07 -6.01 18.72
C LEU A 338 -20.53 -7.12 19.65
N GLY A 339 -20.70 -6.85 20.94
CA GLY A 339 -20.94 -7.86 21.97
C GLY A 339 -19.71 -8.09 22.83
N ASP A 340 -19.80 -9.05 23.74
CA ASP A 340 -18.82 -9.31 24.81
C ASP A 340 -18.45 -10.81 24.91
N ASP A 341 -18.60 -11.56 23.82
CA ASP A 341 -18.38 -13.02 23.74
C ASP A 341 -17.41 -13.45 22.64
N CYS A 342 -16.57 -12.52 22.19
CA CYS A 342 -15.49 -12.78 21.25
C CYS A 342 -14.40 -13.71 21.84
N SER A 343 -13.49 -14.16 20.99
CA SER A 343 -12.37 -15.01 21.36
C SER A 343 -11.50 -14.36 22.45
N ASN A 344 -10.71 -15.17 23.16
CA ASN A 344 -9.74 -14.64 24.14
C ASN A 344 -8.39 -14.25 23.46
N HIS A 345 -8.40 -13.99 22.15
CA HIS A 345 -7.22 -13.66 21.37
C HIS A 345 -7.42 -12.31 20.67
N GLU A 346 -7.21 -11.25 21.46
CA GLU A 346 -7.44 -9.86 21.12
C GLU A 346 -6.23 -9.32 20.35
N ALA A 347 -6.29 -9.40 19.02
CA ALA A 347 -5.18 -9.05 18.14
C ALA A 347 -5.60 -7.93 17.18
N GLY A 348 -5.86 -6.74 17.71
CA GLY A 348 -6.41 -5.62 16.94
C GLY A 348 -5.48 -5.11 15.83
N LEU A 349 -4.15 -5.17 16.02
CA LEU A 349 -3.22 -4.81 14.94
C LEU A 349 -3.28 -5.81 13.78
N GLU A 350 -3.34 -7.11 14.08
CA GLU A 350 -3.49 -8.18 13.09
C GLU A 350 -4.86 -8.14 12.42
N ALA A 351 -5.94 -7.89 13.17
CA ALA A 351 -7.28 -7.73 12.61
C ALA A 351 -7.36 -6.54 11.65
N ALA A 352 -6.73 -5.41 11.98
CA ALA A 352 -6.64 -4.25 11.09
C ALA A 352 -5.80 -4.55 9.84
N TRP A 353 -4.68 -5.27 9.99
CA TRP A 353 -3.88 -5.74 8.86
C TRP A 353 -4.71 -6.64 7.93
N LEU A 354 -5.43 -7.63 8.46
CA LEU A 354 -6.34 -8.48 7.68
C LEU A 354 -7.39 -7.64 6.95
N ALA A 355 -8.01 -6.68 7.63
CA ALA A 355 -9.06 -5.86 7.05
C ALA A 355 -8.59 -4.99 5.88
N LEU A 356 -7.32 -4.57 5.91
CA LEU A 356 -6.72 -3.65 4.96
C LEU A 356 -5.81 -4.35 3.94
N SER A 357 -5.75 -5.68 3.95
CA SER A 357 -4.97 -6.48 3.02
C SER A 357 -5.86 -7.39 2.18
N GLN A 358 -5.31 -7.86 1.07
CA GLN A 358 -5.95 -8.91 0.28
C GLN A 358 -6.02 -10.22 1.09
N PRO A 359 -7.05 -11.05 0.86
CA PRO A 359 -8.16 -10.84 -0.09
C PRO A 359 -9.27 -9.91 0.42
N LEU A 360 -9.34 -9.64 1.73
CA LEU A 360 -10.53 -9.02 2.34
C LEU A 360 -10.79 -7.61 1.84
N ILE A 361 -9.75 -6.83 1.60
CA ILE A 361 -9.88 -5.45 1.11
C ILE A 361 -10.52 -5.35 -0.28
N ASP A 362 -10.44 -6.42 -1.07
CA ASP A 362 -10.98 -6.47 -2.44
C ASP A 362 -12.24 -7.33 -2.57
N ASP A 363 -12.61 -8.10 -1.54
CA ASP A 363 -13.81 -8.94 -1.57
C ASP A 363 -15.09 -8.10 -1.36
N PRO A 364 -16.05 -8.08 -2.32
CA PRO A 364 -17.33 -7.40 -2.17
C PRO A 364 -18.18 -7.87 -0.99
N GLN A 365 -17.98 -9.09 -0.49
CA GLN A 365 -18.65 -9.59 0.70
C GLN A 365 -17.91 -9.22 2.00
N ALA A 366 -16.61 -8.90 1.93
CA ALA A 366 -15.83 -8.39 3.05
C ALA A 366 -15.68 -6.85 2.97
N ASN A 367 -14.55 -6.31 2.53
CA ASN A 367 -14.21 -4.90 2.74
C ASN A 367 -14.09 -4.08 1.44
N ALA A 368 -14.40 -4.66 0.27
CA ALA A 368 -14.30 -3.92 -0.99
C ALA A 368 -15.05 -2.59 -0.98
N GLY A 369 -14.35 -1.56 -1.43
CA GLY A 369 -14.83 -0.17 -1.48
C GLY A 369 -14.49 0.67 -0.26
N PHE A 370 -13.88 0.10 0.79
CA PHE A 370 -13.53 0.80 2.02
C PHE A 370 -12.32 1.73 1.88
N LEU A 371 -11.19 1.21 1.40
CA LEU A 371 -9.93 1.96 1.31
C LEU A 371 -9.84 2.69 -0.04
N ARG A 372 -9.95 4.02 -0.03
CA ARG A 372 -9.84 4.87 -1.22
C ARG A 372 -8.45 5.47 -1.34
N GLU A 373 -7.81 5.39 -2.50
CA GLU A 373 -6.44 5.90 -2.69
C GLU A 373 -6.27 7.39 -2.34
N ASP A 374 -7.28 8.22 -2.66
CA ASP A 374 -7.25 9.67 -2.47
C ASP A 374 -7.88 10.14 -1.14
N ALA A 375 -8.18 9.21 -0.23
CA ALA A 375 -8.65 9.50 1.12
C ALA A 375 -7.55 9.28 2.16
N LYS A 376 -7.57 10.05 3.25
CA LYS A 376 -6.82 9.69 4.46
C LYS A 376 -7.31 8.33 4.99
N LEU A 377 -6.44 7.54 5.59
CA LEU A 377 -6.79 6.35 6.37
C LEU A 377 -6.53 6.64 7.84
N TYR A 378 -7.54 6.46 8.68
CA TYR A 378 -7.43 6.67 10.11
C TYR A 378 -7.90 5.41 10.85
N ILE A 379 -6.99 4.74 11.54
CA ILE A 379 -7.30 3.53 12.31
C ILE A 379 -7.47 3.94 13.77
N ILE A 380 -8.59 3.60 14.40
CA ILE A 380 -8.86 3.88 15.81
C ILE A 380 -9.07 2.54 16.51
N VAL A 381 -8.16 2.18 17.39
CA VAL A 381 -8.30 0.98 18.22
C VAL A 381 -8.96 1.32 19.55
N LEU A 382 -9.88 0.48 20.00
CA LEU A 382 -10.49 0.53 21.32
C LEU A 382 -10.35 -0.84 21.99
N SER A 383 -9.59 -0.94 23.08
CA SER A 383 -9.39 -2.20 23.81
C SER A 383 -8.94 -1.97 25.26
N ASP A 384 -9.46 -2.76 26.20
CA ASP A 384 -8.98 -2.78 27.59
C ASP A 384 -7.93 -3.87 27.86
N GLU A 385 -7.52 -4.62 26.83
CA GLU A 385 -6.54 -5.70 26.91
C GLU A 385 -5.28 -5.43 26.08
N PRO A 386 -4.15 -6.10 26.39
CA PRO A 386 -2.95 -6.03 25.57
C PRO A 386 -3.12 -6.73 24.20
N ASP A 387 -2.65 -6.09 23.13
CA ASP A 387 -2.60 -6.63 21.78
C ASP A 387 -1.79 -7.95 21.72
N GLN A 388 -2.42 -9.00 21.22
CA GLN A 388 -1.84 -10.34 21.09
C GLN A 388 -1.38 -10.65 19.66
N SER A 389 -1.37 -9.65 18.78
CA SER A 389 -1.03 -9.80 17.37
C SER A 389 0.35 -10.43 17.16
N LYS A 390 0.47 -11.29 16.13
CA LYS A 390 1.73 -11.94 15.77
C LYS A 390 2.80 -10.94 15.34
N GLY A 391 4.07 -11.36 15.36
CA GLY A 391 5.21 -10.51 14.98
C GLY A 391 5.43 -9.29 15.88
N GLN A 392 6.33 -8.40 15.46
CA GLN A 392 6.65 -7.17 16.16
C GLN A 392 5.75 -6.01 15.72
N PRO A 393 5.50 -5.01 16.60
CA PRO A 393 4.75 -3.81 16.25
C PRO A 393 5.27 -3.06 15.01
N ASP A 394 6.59 -3.14 14.74
CA ASP A 394 7.22 -2.50 13.57
C ASP A 394 6.63 -2.98 12.24
N PHE A 395 6.23 -4.25 12.14
CA PHE A 395 5.56 -4.75 10.95
C PHE A 395 4.28 -3.97 10.65
N TYR A 396 3.44 -3.76 11.68
CA TYR A 396 2.17 -3.05 11.52
C TYR A 396 2.38 -1.58 11.19
N VAL A 397 3.38 -0.93 11.81
CA VAL A 397 3.76 0.45 11.49
C VAL A 397 4.11 0.57 10.01
N ASP A 398 4.99 -0.32 9.52
CA ASP A 398 5.46 -0.26 8.15
C ASP A 398 4.37 -0.65 7.15
N PHE A 399 3.57 -1.67 7.48
CA PHE A 399 2.42 -2.07 6.67
C PHE A 399 1.43 -0.92 6.52
N PHE A 400 0.96 -0.32 7.63
CA PHE A 400 -0.02 0.76 7.55
C PHE A 400 0.54 1.99 6.82
N ARG A 401 1.82 2.35 7.03
CA ARG A 401 2.49 3.43 6.27
C ARG A 401 2.57 3.14 4.77
N SER A 402 2.73 1.87 4.39
CA SER A 402 2.79 1.50 2.98
C SER A 402 1.45 1.71 2.25
N LEU A 403 0.30 1.59 2.93
CA LEU A 403 -1.04 1.67 2.32
C LEU A 403 -1.34 3.00 1.62
N LYS A 404 -0.73 4.09 2.08
CA LYS A 404 -0.88 5.42 1.47
C LYS A 404 0.42 5.90 0.83
N GLY A 405 1.44 5.05 0.75
CA GLY A 405 2.80 5.39 0.36
C GLY A 405 3.59 6.00 1.53
N TYR A 406 4.80 5.49 1.75
CA TYR A 406 5.63 5.82 2.90
C TYR A 406 5.99 7.32 3.05
N ARG A 407 5.87 8.11 1.98
CA ARG A 407 6.09 9.57 1.99
C ARG A 407 4.86 10.39 2.38
N ASN A 408 3.67 9.79 2.35
CA ASN A 408 2.41 10.48 2.65
C ASN A 408 2.09 10.37 4.15
N THR A 409 2.94 10.95 4.99
CA THR A 409 2.90 10.86 6.46
C THR A 409 1.61 11.39 7.09
N GLU A 410 0.92 12.35 6.47
CA GLU A 410 -0.39 12.85 6.92
C GLU A 410 -1.60 12.10 6.32
N MET A 411 -1.38 11.08 5.49
CA MET A 411 -2.45 10.30 4.87
C MET A 411 -2.80 9.02 5.62
N MET A 412 -1.97 8.57 6.57
CA MET A 412 -2.25 7.40 7.40
C MET A 412 -1.82 7.62 8.84
N THR A 413 -2.73 7.34 9.77
CA THR A 413 -2.45 7.40 11.21
C THR A 413 -3.18 6.29 11.96
N VAL A 414 -2.57 5.78 13.04
CA VAL A 414 -3.19 4.87 13.99
C VAL A 414 -3.32 5.56 15.35
N SER A 415 -4.53 5.64 15.87
CA SER A 415 -4.85 6.11 17.21
C SER A 415 -5.44 5.00 18.06
N ALA A 416 -5.39 5.17 19.37
CA ALA A 416 -5.88 4.15 20.30
C ALA A 416 -6.52 4.78 21.54
N ILE A 417 -7.65 4.21 21.97
CA ILE A 417 -8.25 4.40 23.29
C ILE A 417 -8.07 3.08 24.02
N CYS A 418 -7.02 2.96 24.83
CA CYS A 418 -6.60 1.67 25.39
C CYS A 418 -6.25 1.74 26.87
N ALA A 419 -6.08 0.57 27.49
CA ALA A 419 -5.51 0.47 28.83
C ALA A 419 -4.17 1.22 28.91
N ASP A 420 -4.02 2.12 29.89
CA ASP A 420 -2.89 3.04 30.04
C ASP A 420 -1.98 2.73 31.24
N ASN A 421 -2.32 1.71 32.05
CA ASN A 421 -1.56 1.36 33.24
C ASN A 421 -1.53 -0.16 33.58
N PRO A 422 -0.43 -0.88 33.24
CA PRO A 422 0.61 -0.40 32.32
C PRO A 422 -0.01 -0.13 30.95
N PRO A 423 0.49 0.85 30.18
CA PRO A 423 -0.02 1.06 28.85
C PRO A 423 0.19 -0.21 28.04
N ASP A 424 -0.77 -0.55 27.17
CA ASP A 424 -0.50 -1.54 26.14
C ASP A 424 0.70 -1.04 25.31
N GLY A 425 1.84 -1.70 25.51
CA GLY A 425 3.09 -1.30 24.89
C GLY A 425 3.05 -1.36 23.36
N ARG A 426 2.19 -2.21 22.76
CA ARG A 426 2.10 -2.39 21.31
C ARG A 426 1.22 -1.31 20.68
N TYR A 427 -0.01 -1.10 21.15
CA TYR A 427 -0.85 0.00 20.66
C TYR A 427 -0.19 1.34 20.91
N TYR A 428 0.33 1.59 22.11
CA TYR A 428 1.06 2.83 22.41
C TYR A 428 2.23 3.04 21.45
N TYR A 429 3.03 2.00 21.18
CA TYR A 429 4.14 2.10 20.24
C TYR A 429 3.68 2.45 18.83
N VAL A 430 2.70 1.73 18.27
CA VAL A 430 2.20 1.98 16.90
C VAL A 430 1.59 3.39 16.79
N THR A 431 0.84 3.82 17.80
CA THR A 431 0.28 5.18 17.84
C THR A 431 1.37 6.24 17.84
N GLN A 432 2.43 6.08 18.63
CA GLN A 432 3.57 7.00 18.63
C GLN A 432 4.33 7.00 17.29
N GLN A 433 4.55 5.83 16.69
CA GLN A 433 5.25 5.76 15.41
C GLN A 433 4.42 6.36 14.28
N THR A 434 3.10 6.20 14.29
CA THR A 434 2.23 6.72 13.20
C THR A 434 1.73 8.14 13.44
N GLY A 435 2.13 8.78 14.54
CA GLY A 435 1.77 10.17 14.85
C GLY A 435 0.35 10.36 15.39
N GLY A 436 -0.32 9.28 15.82
CA GLY A 436 -1.69 9.33 16.30
C GLY A 436 -1.85 9.70 17.77
N ILE A 437 -3.10 9.69 18.21
CA ILE A 437 -3.52 10.04 19.56
C ILE A 437 -3.70 8.76 20.38
N PHE A 438 -3.02 8.67 21.53
CA PHE A 438 -3.23 7.62 22.51
C PHE A 438 -3.95 8.19 23.73
N GLU A 439 -5.10 7.62 24.07
CA GLU A 439 -5.92 8.01 25.21
C GLU A 439 -6.24 6.81 26.10
N SER A 440 -6.43 7.09 27.39
CA SER A 440 -6.82 6.07 28.36
C SER A 440 -8.28 5.68 28.18
N ILE A 441 -8.56 4.37 28.11
CA ILE A 441 -9.94 3.86 28.10
C ILE A 441 -10.70 4.18 29.40
N LEU A 442 -9.97 4.42 30.50
CA LEU A 442 -10.54 4.85 31.78
C LEU A 442 -10.87 6.35 31.82
N THR A 443 -10.79 7.05 30.68
CA THR A 443 -11.11 8.47 30.58
C THR A 443 -12.54 8.74 31.07
N ALA A 444 -12.68 9.79 31.89
CA ALA A 444 -13.99 10.27 32.31
C ALA A 444 -14.66 11.18 31.25
N ASP A 445 -13.90 11.62 30.23
CA ASP A 445 -14.33 12.59 29.22
C ASP A 445 -14.17 12.04 27.80
N TRP A 446 -14.97 11.02 27.49
CA TRP A 446 -15.05 10.40 26.17
C TRP A 446 -15.36 11.40 25.05
N ALA A 447 -16.14 12.43 25.34
CA ALA A 447 -16.51 13.45 24.35
C ALA A 447 -15.28 14.25 23.90
N SER A 448 -14.44 14.72 24.84
CA SER A 448 -13.20 15.43 24.50
C SER A 448 -12.22 14.54 23.72
N THR A 449 -12.06 13.28 24.13
CA THR A 449 -11.21 12.30 23.43
C THR A 449 -11.68 12.11 21.99
N LEU A 450 -12.97 11.84 21.77
CA LEU A 450 -13.54 11.63 20.45
C LEU A 450 -13.54 12.91 19.60
N GLN A 451 -13.66 14.08 20.22
CA GLN A 451 -13.53 15.35 19.53
C GLN A 451 -12.11 15.55 18.98
N ALA A 452 -11.07 15.19 19.73
CA ALA A 452 -9.68 15.27 19.29
C ALA A 452 -9.39 14.30 18.15
N LEU A 453 -9.85 13.05 18.27
CA LEU A 453 -9.74 12.03 17.21
C LEU A 453 -10.48 12.46 15.94
N GLY A 454 -11.67 13.04 16.07
CA GLY A 454 -12.45 13.53 14.94
C GLY A 454 -11.78 14.72 14.24
N PHE A 455 -11.18 15.63 15.00
CA PHE A 455 -10.41 16.73 14.41
C PHE A 455 -9.24 16.21 13.57
N ASP A 456 -8.46 15.27 14.10
CA ASP A 456 -7.29 14.74 13.40
C ASP A 456 -7.66 13.93 12.14
N ALA A 457 -8.67 13.05 12.25
CA ALA A 457 -9.16 12.23 11.15
C ALA A 457 -9.74 13.04 9.97
N PHE A 458 -10.24 14.26 10.24
CA PHE A 458 -10.99 15.08 9.28
C PHE A 458 -10.31 16.40 8.91
N ALA A 459 -9.13 16.69 9.49
CA ALA A 459 -8.36 17.89 9.17
C ALA A 459 -7.89 17.89 7.71
N ALA A 460 -7.64 19.09 7.18
CA ALA A 460 -7.03 19.27 5.86
C ALA A 460 -5.62 18.66 5.81
N ILE A 461 -5.15 18.34 4.60
CA ILE A 461 -3.77 17.91 4.36
C ILE A 461 -2.90 19.17 4.30
N ARG A 462 -1.82 19.20 5.07
CA ARG A 462 -0.87 20.32 5.14
C ARG A 462 0.53 19.94 4.71
N GLU A 463 0.85 18.65 4.68
CA GLU A 463 2.12 18.11 4.20
C GLU A 463 1.94 17.47 2.82
N PHE A 464 2.79 17.89 1.87
CA PHE A 464 2.75 17.45 0.48
C PHE A 464 4.13 16.88 0.11
N PRO A 465 4.25 15.56 -0.09
CA PRO A 465 5.53 14.97 -0.44
C PRO A 465 5.91 15.30 -1.88
N LEU A 466 7.17 15.68 -2.06
CA LEU A 466 7.75 15.98 -3.35
C LEU A 466 8.10 14.69 -4.09
N SER A 467 7.92 14.72 -5.41
CA SER A 467 8.17 13.60 -6.32
C SER A 467 9.66 13.25 -6.40
N ARG A 468 10.52 14.25 -6.23
CA ARG A 468 11.99 14.16 -6.29
C ARG A 468 12.63 14.88 -5.10
N PRO A 469 13.77 14.40 -4.56
CA PRO A 469 14.53 15.14 -3.57
C PRO A 469 14.84 16.55 -4.06
N ALA A 470 14.56 17.57 -3.25
CA ALA A 470 14.78 18.95 -3.65
C ALA A 470 16.09 19.52 -3.11
N ASP A 471 16.81 20.30 -3.93
CA ASP A 471 17.78 21.26 -3.40
C ASP A 471 16.99 22.33 -2.63
N SER A 472 17.07 22.27 -1.30
CA SER A 472 16.34 23.17 -0.39
C SER A 472 16.51 24.66 -0.69
N SER A 473 17.62 25.07 -1.33
CA SER A 473 17.89 26.47 -1.66
C SER A 473 17.16 26.96 -2.92
N SER A 474 16.63 26.04 -3.73
CA SER A 474 15.94 26.32 -5.00
C SER A 474 14.41 26.35 -4.86
N ILE A 475 13.87 25.88 -3.74
CA ILE A 475 12.43 25.66 -3.56
C ILE A 475 11.69 27.00 -3.57
N THR A 476 10.66 27.07 -4.38
CA THR A 476 9.66 28.13 -4.35
C THR A 476 8.26 27.52 -4.37
N VAL A 477 7.36 28.07 -3.57
CA VAL A 477 5.99 27.56 -3.40
C VAL A 477 5.00 28.65 -3.77
N THR A 478 3.99 28.28 -4.56
CA THR A 478 2.86 29.15 -4.87
C THR A 478 1.54 28.45 -4.59
N VAL A 479 0.53 29.23 -4.18
CA VAL A 479 -0.86 28.80 -4.02
C VAL A 479 -1.73 29.67 -4.93
N ASN A 480 -2.40 29.05 -5.89
CA ASN A 480 -3.13 29.72 -6.97
C ASN A 480 -2.29 30.78 -7.71
N GLY A 481 -0.99 30.48 -7.91
CA GLY A 481 -0.02 31.39 -8.52
C GLY A 481 0.47 32.54 -7.64
N ASN A 482 0.00 32.65 -6.39
CA ASN A 482 0.53 33.63 -5.43
C ASN A 482 1.66 33.02 -4.62
N PRO A 483 2.82 33.70 -4.48
CA PRO A 483 3.95 33.16 -3.73
C PRO A 483 3.64 33.06 -2.22
N VAL A 484 4.00 31.92 -1.63
CA VAL A 484 3.96 31.70 -0.18
C VAL A 484 5.38 31.83 0.37
N PRO A 485 5.61 32.62 1.44
CA PRO A 485 6.92 32.77 2.02
C PRO A 485 7.37 31.47 2.71
N GLN A 486 8.68 31.25 2.76
CA GLN A 486 9.26 30.23 3.64
C GLN A 486 9.09 30.69 5.10
N ALA A 487 8.70 29.77 5.98
CA ALA A 487 8.52 30.03 7.40
C ALA A 487 9.83 30.49 8.07
N SER A 488 9.73 31.36 9.08
CA SER A 488 10.90 31.90 9.77
C SER A 488 11.63 30.89 10.67
N SER A 489 10.94 29.80 11.03
CA SER A 489 11.48 28.64 11.72
C SER A 489 10.83 27.36 11.19
N PRO A 490 11.49 26.19 11.30
CA PRO A 490 10.88 24.92 10.93
C PRO A 490 9.54 24.71 11.66
N GLY A 491 8.48 24.43 10.91
CA GLY A 491 7.12 24.27 11.43
C GLY A 491 6.45 25.57 11.89
N GLY A 492 7.02 26.73 11.56
CA GLY A 492 6.43 28.03 11.88
C GLY A 492 5.09 28.24 11.18
N ALA A 493 4.17 28.95 11.84
CA ALA A 493 2.85 29.26 11.28
C ALA A 493 2.91 30.20 10.06
N ASP A 494 4.01 30.93 9.88
CA ASP A 494 4.16 32.09 9.01
C ASP A 494 4.62 31.78 7.57
N GLY A 495 4.54 30.51 7.14
CA GLY A 495 4.90 30.13 5.79
C GLY A 495 4.96 28.62 5.56
N TRP A 496 5.72 28.21 4.53
CA TRP A 496 6.01 26.80 4.27
C TRP A 496 7.37 26.37 4.86
N THR A 497 7.49 25.10 5.25
CA THR A 497 8.75 24.46 5.67
C THR A 497 9.02 23.27 4.75
N TYR A 498 10.29 23.06 4.37
CA TYR A 498 10.72 21.84 3.70
C TYR A 498 11.33 20.88 4.72
N TYR A 499 10.81 19.66 4.79
CA TYR A 499 11.34 18.57 5.61
C TYR A 499 12.14 17.63 4.71
N SER A 500 13.46 17.63 4.87
CA SER A 500 14.37 16.85 4.01
C SER A 500 14.34 15.35 4.29
N ASP A 501 13.94 14.96 5.49
CA ASP A 501 13.79 13.58 5.96
C ASP A 501 12.57 12.89 5.34
N THR A 502 11.44 13.60 5.20
CA THR A 502 10.24 13.09 4.52
C THR A 502 10.13 13.56 3.07
N ASN A 503 11.05 14.43 2.62
CA ASN A 503 11.05 15.08 1.31
C ASN A 503 9.69 15.74 1.00
N SER A 504 9.22 16.63 1.88
CA SER A 504 7.89 17.21 1.79
C SER A 504 7.86 18.71 2.07
N ILE A 505 6.79 19.36 1.61
CA ILE A 505 6.46 20.74 1.95
C ILE A 505 5.30 20.74 2.93
N TYR A 506 5.51 21.36 4.09
CA TYR A 506 4.51 21.56 5.13
C TYR A 506 4.07 23.02 5.21
N PHE A 507 2.76 23.26 5.25
CA PHE A 507 2.19 24.59 5.44
C PHE A 507 1.87 24.88 6.91
N GLY A 508 2.38 26.00 7.41
CA GLY A 508 2.04 26.53 8.72
C GLY A 508 0.60 27.04 8.81
N ASP A 509 0.10 27.19 10.04
CA ASP A 509 -1.31 27.47 10.34
C ASP A 509 -1.87 28.74 9.67
N ASP A 510 -1.04 29.75 9.40
CA ASP A 510 -1.49 31.01 8.75
C ASP A 510 -1.57 30.90 7.21
N TYR A 511 -1.05 29.82 6.63
CA TYR A 511 -0.91 29.62 5.18
C TYR A 511 -1.48 28.28 4.68
N VAL A 512 -2.32 27.61 5.48
CA VAL A 512 -2.98 26.37 5.07
C VAL A 512 -3.76 26.59 3.76
N PRO A 513 -3.43 25.86 2.67
CA PRO A 513 -4.12 26.01 1.40
C PRO A 513 -5.63 25.69 1.54
N GLY A 514 -6.47 26.46 0.88
CA GLY A 514 -7.92 26.29 0.92
C GLY A 514 -8.41 25.14 0.04
N LYS A 515 -9.68 24.74 0.21
CA LYS A 515 -10.33 23.73 -0.64
C LYS A 515 -10.28 24.13 -2.11
N GLY A 516 -9.85 23.21 -2.97
CA GLY A 516 -9.72 23.44 -4.42
C GLY A 516 -8.48 24.24 -4.83
N ASP A 517 -7.67 24.72 -3.88
CA ASP A 517 -6.47 25.49 -4.20
C ASP A 517 -5.44 24.61 -4.92
N LYS A 518 -4.83 25.20 -5.95
CA LYS A 518 -3.69 24.62 -6.67
C LYS A 518 -2.39 25.05 -5.98
N ILE A 519 -1.61 24.07 -5.55
CA ILE A 519 -0.28 24.27 -4.98
C ILE A 519 0.75 23.90 -6.04
N GLU A 520 1.70 24.79 -6.31
CA GLU A 520 2.82 24.51 -7.22
C GLU A 520 4.12 24.69 -6.45
N VAL A 521 4.93 23.64 -6.41
CA VAL A 521 6.27 23.64 -5.81
C VAL A 521 7.29 23.49 -6.93
N HIS A 522 8.07 24.54 -7.16
CA HIS A 522 9.15 24.55 -8.15
C HIS A 522 10.50 24.42 -7.45
N TYR A 523 11.36 23.54 -7.95
CA TYR A 523 12.68 23.30 -7.39
C TYR A 523 13.63 22.62 -8.39
N ASP A 524 14.93 22.75 -8.15
CA ASP A 524 15.95 21.91 -8.76
C ASP A 524 16.04 20.61 -7.96
N ALA A 525 15.95 19.47 -8.65
CA ALA A 525 16.13 18.17 -8.03
C ALA A 525 17.59 17.98 -7.56
N ALA A 526 17.75 17.48 -6.33
CA ALA A 526 19.04 17.17 -5.75
C ALA A 526 19.68 15.95 -6.43
N CYS A 527 20.99 16.00 -6.63
CA CYS A 527 21.81 14.91 -7.15
C CYS A 527 22.57 14.27 -5.98
N LEU A 528 22.25 13.01 -5.63
CA LEU A 528 22.76 12.32 -4.45
C LEU A 528 23.99 11.45 -4.70
#